data_AF-A0AAD4H820-F1
#
_entry.id   AF-A0AAD4H820-F1
#
_cell.length_a   1.000
_cell.length_b   1.000
_cell.length_c   1.000
_cell.angle_alpha   90.00
_cell.angle_beta   90.00
_cell.angle_gamma   90.00
#
_symmetry.space_group_name_H-M   'P 1'
#
loop_
_entity.id
_entity.type
_entity.pdbx_description
1 polymer ?
#
loop_
_entity_poly.entity_id
_entity_poly.type
_entity_poly.pdbx_seq_one_letter_code
_entity_poly.pdbx_strand_id
1 'polypeptide(L)'
;MLLDRLPTAERCRLPKALILTLAATTDICPNNKNSSDYSNNIDTSPLLSTTCSPSSSPSSSFDYLAQIRHFNTIAKTINGLITLPHWTATGFPESLSPDLIAYLYSDEFDRIYHSTPFRPEIVAHQIGPSKEALLYLYYHIVLDQEAVWCLASPILEQLQSFTIPYMSSIKSYIEVVGRFKSLESIRFMMDEQLEVIKDMFRFVQEHVRLFPGRLRNVLCLEEVWWAGGSQRPDICNQIRQDLYRFLPPLHKPTRLGKDNWDQLMAHTQSTDLTHVRYVDGRLLADEWYVKGLTHNDGDSDKGQPLLQGLRELKDLDLGILYEGAFKWAVQEKKDMVNSKALVQLKRINIMGSKADGTDDLDDIVFAFSQTLTSISVMGLRLPEPLILGQRWVDLPALTNLKLIVCPGRIELDPQIFVCLPNLVSIQLADDTMEYRCQAIVPCPPPPATHLTKLECLWLEGWASVTFDPSTLSSVSSTLKRMIISAHRIGIDEHAYDSDYTFIPPVNELYRSYGIEMGPEEEVEAERICLPSLTHLELHGGWTMDDVDNNDGENCLVRQLFSAEAGAFPNIKNDDEDDMLAVWNWGEG
;
A
#
# COMPACT_ATOMS: atom_id res chain seq x y z
N MET A 1 18.26 -28.84 0.89
CA MET A 1 17.58 -29.36 -0.32
C MET A 1 18.30 -29.06 -1.62
N LEU A 2 18.41 -27.80 -2.09
CA LEU A 2 19.08 -27.51 -3.38
C LEU A 2 20.59 -27.76 -3.34
N LEU A 3 21.25 -27.41 -2.23
CA LEU A 3 22.68 -27.70 -2.01
C LEU A 3 22.97 -29.22 -2.05
N ASP A 4 22.05 -30.05 -1.56
CA ASP A 4 22.14 -31.52 -1.59
C ASP A 4 21.92 -32.12 -2.98
N ARG A 5 21.69 -31.28 -4.00
CA ARG A 5 21.55 -31.67 -5.40
C ARG A 5 22.69 -31.17 -6.27
N LEU A 6 23.64 -30.40 -5.72
CA LEU A 6 24.84 -29.99 -6.43
C LEU A 6 25.69 -31.20 -6.87
N PRO A 7 26.43 -31.12 -7.99
CA PRO A 7 27.39 -32.15 -8.38
C PRO A 7 28.39 -32.45 -7.27
N THR A 8 28.84 -33.71 -7.15
CA THR A 8 29.75 -34.14 -6.07
C THR A 8 31.04 -33.31 -6.02
N ALA A 9 31.58 -32.92 -7.17
CA ALA A 9 32.76 -32.07 -7.26
C ALA A 9 32.56 -30.67 -6.66
N GLU A 10 31.34 -30.12 -6.72
CA GLU A 10 31.00 -28.84 -6.12
C GLU A 10 30.68 -28.97 -4.62
N ARG A 11 30.10 -30.10 -4.20
CA ARG A 11 29.87 -30.37 -2.76
C ARG A 11 31.16 -30.41 -1.95
N CYS A 12 32.22 -30.99 -2.50
CA CYS A 12 33.53 -31.02 -1.84
C CYS A 12 34.18 -29.62 -1.68
N ARG A 13 33.61 -28.59 -2.31
CA ARG A 13 34.06 -27.19 -2.22
C ARG A 13 33.11 -26.32 -1.41
N LEU A 14 32.07 -26.89 -0.80
CA LEU A 14 31.17 -26.12 0.04
C LEU A 14 31.94 -25.54 1.22
N PRO A 15 31.81 -24.23 1.47
CA PRO A 15 32.29 -23.59 2.68
C PRO A 15 31.83 -24.34 3.93
N LYS A 16 32.70 -24.39 4.93
CA LYS A 16 32.46 -25.11 6.19
C LYS A 16 31.18 -24.67 6.89
N ALA A 17 30.82 -23.38 6.80
CA ALA A 17 29.55 -22.86 7.31
C ALA A 17 28.32 -23.56 6.68
N LEU A 18 28.33 -23.80 5.36
CA LEU A 18 27.22 -24.52 4.70
C LEU A 18 27.18 -25.98 5.10
N ILE A 19 28.34 -26.62 5.22
CA ILE A 19 28.45 -28.02 5.65
C ILE A 19 27.87 -28.19 7.06
N LEU A 20 28.25 -27.32 8.00
CA LEU A 20 27.78 -27.36 9.39
C LEU A 20 26.27 -27.12 9.48
N THR A 21 25.73 -26.16 8.73
CA THR A 21 24.27 -25.93 8.69
C THR A 21 23.51 -27.11 8.09
N LEU A 22 24.00 -27.69 6.98
CA LEU A 22 23.35 -28.83 6.34
C LEU A 22 23.37 -30.07 7.24
N ALA A 23 24.49 -30.34 7.92
CA ALA A 23 24.60 -31.44 8.88
C ALA A 23 23.62 -31.29 10.06
N ALA A 24 23.47 -30.08 10.60
CA ALA A 24 22.52 -29.81 11.68
C ALA A 24 21.06 -30.06 11.26
N THR A 25 20.70 -29.79 9.99
CA THR A 25 19.34 -30.05 9.50
C THR A 25 19.03 -31.53 9.25
N THR A 26 20.03 -32.35 8.96
CA THR A 26 19.83 -33.80 8.73
C THR A 26 19.58 -34.59 10.00
N ASP A 27 20.02 -34.08 11.16
CA ASP A 27 19.83 -34.72 12.47
C ASP A 27 18.43 -34.49 13.07
N ILE A 28 17.63 -33.57 12.52
CA ILE A 28 16.30 -33.19 13.04
C ILE A 28 15.17 -34.12 12.54
N CYS A 29 15.49 -35.21 11.83
CA CYS A 29 14.52 -36.26 11.50
C CYS A 29 14.72 -37.56 12.31
N PRO A 30 14.26 -37.63 13.57
CA PRO A 30 14.08 -38.91 14.23
C PRO A 30 12.75 -39.55 13.79
N ASN A 31 12.87 -40.73 13.16
CA ASN A 31 11.91 -41.83 13.16
C ASN A 31 10.48 -41.51 13.67
N ASN A 32 9.58 -41.10 12.78
CA ASN A 32 8.15 -41.36 12.98
C ASN A 32 7.79 -42.68 12.28
N LYS A 33 8.32 -43.79 12.83
CA LYS A 33 7.84 -45.15 12.57
C LYS A 33 7.01 -45.60 13.77
N ASN A 34 5.86 -44.96 13.97
CA ASN A 34 4.78 -45.60 14.72
C ASN A 34 3.92 -46.37 13.72
N SER A 35 4.34 -47.62 13.56
CA SER A 35 3.58 -48.76 13.10
C SER A 35 2.23 -48.82 13.82
N SER A 36 1.13 -48.65 13.09
CA SER A 36 -0.18 -49.13 13.51
C SER A 36 -0.27 -50.62 13.17
N ASP A 37 -0.44 -51.43 14.21
CA ASP A 37 -0.80 -52.84 14.14
C ASP A 37 -2.01 -53.09 13.23
N TYR A 38 -1.83 -53.94 12.24
CA TYR A 38 -2.86 -54.87 11.77
C TYR A 38 -2.19 -56.18 11.40
N SER A 39 -2.48 -57.20 12.20
CA SER A 39 -2.20 -58.59 11.91
C SER A 39 -3.11 -59.08 10.76
N ASN A 40 -2.58 -59.91 9.86
CA ASN A 40 -2.95 -61.33 9.79
C ASN A 40 -2.32 -62.07 8.60
N ASN A 41 -1.93 -63.31 8.92
CA ASN A 41 -1.87 -64.52 8.10
C ASN A 41 -0.68 -64.75 7.16
N ILE A 42 0.27 -65.51 7.74
CA ILE A 42 0.91 -66.72 7.23
C ILE A 42 0.36 -67.22 5.88
N ASP A 43 1.23 -67.30 4.88
CA ASP A 43 1.29 -68.49 4.03
C ASP A 43 2.75 -68.77 3.60
N THR A 44 3.18 -69.99 3.89
CA THR A 44 4.53 -70.53 3.63
C THR A 44 4.54 -71.28 2.31
N SER A 45 5.35 -70.86 1.35
CA SER A 45 5.81 -71.72 0.23
C SER A 45 7.15 -71.25 -0.35
N PRO A 46 8.01 -72.16 -0.85
CA PRO A 46 9.44 -71.91 -0.98
C PRO A 46 9.87 -71.44 -2.38
N LEU A 47 10.88 -70.55 -2.38
CA LEU A 47 12.01 -70.42 -3.31
C LEU A 47 11.81 -70.82 -4.79
N LEU A 48 11.75 -69.80 -5.66
CA LEU A 48 12.39 -69.82 -6.98
C LEU A 48 13.08 -68.47 -7.23
N SER A 49 14.40 -68.47 -7.05
CA SER A 49 15.30 -67.35 -7.29
C SER A 49 15.37 -67.06 -8.79
N THR A 50 14.58 -66.09 -9.26
CA THR A 50 14.74 -65.52 -10.62
C THR A 50 15.46 -64.20 -10.49
N THR A 51 16.74 -64.20 -10.85
CA THR A 51 17.59 -63.01 -10.99
C THR A 51 17.08 -62.14 -12.14
N CYS A 52 16.12 -61.27 -11.84
CA CYS A 52 15.80 -60.13 -12.70
C CYS A 52 16.84 -59.05 -12.44
N SER A 53 17.79 -58.88 -13.36
CA SER A 53 18.61 -57.67 -13.42
C SER A 53 17.66 -56.46 -13.53
N PRO A 54 17.69 -55.50 -12.59
CA PRO A 54 16.95 -54.27 -12.78
C PRO A 54 17.59 -53.55 -13.97
N SER A 55 16.88 -53.50 -15.10
CA SER A 55 17.17 -52.53 -16.13
C SER A 55 16.88 -51.15 -15.52
N SER A 56 17.89 -50.60 -14.85
CA SER A 56 17.87 -49.22 -14.37
C SER A 56 17.90 -48.34 -15.60
N SER A 57 16.73 -48.10 -16.18
CA SER A 57 16.48 -46.95 -17.03
C SER A 57 17.07 -45.76 -16.28
N PRO A 58 18.09 -45.06 -16.82
CA PRO A 58 18.63 -43.90 -16.15
C PRO A 58 17.47 -42.92 -16.03
N SER A 59 16.91 -42.81 -14.82
CA SER A 59 15.96 -41.77 -14.50
C SER A 59 16.72 -40.49 -14.75
N SER A 60 16.40 -39.80 -15.84
CA SER A 60 17.02 -38.54 -16.19
C SER A 60 16.77 -37.61 -15.00
N SER A 61 17.80 -37.42 -14.19
CA SER A 61 17.70 -36.61 -12.99
C SER A 61 17.33 -35.21 -13.45
N PHE A 62 16.17 -34.72 -12.99
CA PHE A 62 15.69 -33.41 -13.34
C PHE A 62 16.68 -32.36 -12.81
N ASP A 63 17.28 -31.59 -13.71
CA ASP A 63 18.19 -30.50 -13.34
C ASP A 63 17.36 -29.28 -12.92
N TYR A 64 17.12 -29.18 -11.61
CA TYR A 64 16.40 -28.06 -11.01
C TYR A 64 17.12 -26.74 -11.22
N LEU A 65 18.46 -26.72 -11.24
CA LEU A 65 19.23 -25.49 -11.40
C LEU A 65 19.02 -24.92 -12.80
N ALA A 66 18.96 -25.76 -13.83
CA ALA A 66 18.66 -25.35 -15.20
C ALA A 66 17.30 -24.63 -15.38
N GLN A 67 16.39 -24.73 -14.40
CA GLN A 67 15.08 -24.06 -14.45
C GLN A 67 15.05 -22.70 -13.73
N ILE A 68 16.07 -22.37 -12.94
CA ILE A 68 16.08 -21.13 -12.16
C ILE A 68 16.42 -19.94 -13.08
N ARG A 69 15.49 -18.99 -13.22
CA ARG A 69 15.69 -17.73 -13.95
C ARG A 69 15.78 -16.52 -13.03
N HIS A 70 15.18 -16.61 -11.86
CA HIS A 70 15.17 -15.52 -10.88
C HIS A 70 15.70 -16.07 -9.58
N PHE A 71 16.84 -15.55 -9.14
CA PHE A 71 17.44 -15.93 -7.88
C PHE A 71 17.56 -14.69 -7.00
N ASN A 72 16.41 -14.31 -6.45
CA ASN A 72 16.25 -13.16 -5.59
C ASN A 72 16.06 -13.66 -4.16
N THR A 73 17.14 -13.81 -3.42
CA THR A 73 17.02 -14.03 -1.97
C THR A 73 16.43 -12.75 -1.38
N ILE A 74 15.27 -12.88 -0.75
CA ILE A 74 14.67 -11.76 -0.02
C ILE A 74 15.33 -11.76 1.35
N ALA A 75 15.76 -10.58 1.79
CA ALA A 75 16.25 -10.30 3.14
C ALA A 75 15.27 -10.63 4.28
N LYS A 76 14.21 -11.42 4.05
CA LYS A 76 13.30 -11.93 5.08
C LYS A 76 14.06 -12.63 6.21
N THR A 77 15.20 -13.25 5.89
CA THR A 77 16.09 -13.81 6.91
C THR A 77 16.62 -12.71 7.83
N ILE A 78 17.13 -11.60 7.30
CA ILE A 78 17.68 -10.50 8.12
C ILE A 78 16.58 -9.67 8.77
N ASN A 79 15.56 -9.25 8.02
CA ASN A 79 14.44 -8.52 8.60
C ASN A 79 13.78 -9.37 9.68
N GLY A 80 13.62 -10.69 9.48
CA GLY A 80 13.30 -11.60 10.56
C GLY A 80 14.31 -11.49 11.70
N LEU A 81 15.58 -11.78 11.48
CA LEU A 81 16.62 -11.74 12.53
C LEU A 81 16.71 -10.40 13.30
N ILE A 82 16.43 -9.26 12.68
CA ILE A 82 16.44 -7.91 13.28
C ILE A 82 15.09 -7.58 13.95
N THR A 83 13.95 -7.95 13.35
CA THR A 83 12.62 -7.60 13.87
C THR A 83 12.09 -8.58 14.91
N LEU A 84 12.76 -9.72 15.16
CA LEU A 84 12.35 -10.66 16.20
C LEU A 84 12.70 -10.06 17.59
N PRO A 85 11.71 -9.53 18.35
CA PRO A 85 11.96 -8.86 19.64
C PRO A 85 12.44 -9.83 20.73
N HIS A 86 12.42 -11.14 20.44
CA HIS A 86 12.77 -12.20 21.37
C HIS A 86 14.27 -12.44 21.49
N TRP A 87 15.11 -11.94 20.59
CA TRP A 87 16.56 -12.14 20.70
C TRP A 87 17.18 -11.43 21.92
N THR A 88 16.61 -10.29 22.31
CA THR A 88 17.03 -9.56 23.52
C THR A 88 16.39 -10.12 24.79
N ALA A 89 15.28 -10.86 24.68
CA ALA A 89 14.49 -11.31 25.83
C ALA A 89 14.70 -12.78 26.23
N THR A 90 15.02 -13.69 25.29
CA THR A 90 15.13 -15.14 25.59
C THR A 90 16.56 -15.69 25.54
N GLY A 91 17.57 -14.84 25.40
CA GLY A 91 18.97 -15.27 25.36
C GLY A 91 19.37 -15.91 24.03
N PHE A 92 20.67 -16.15 23.89
CA PHE A 92 21.28 -16.89 22.78
C PHE A 92 20.51 -18.20 22.55
N PRO A 93 20.30 -18.68 21.31
CA PRO A 93 19.59 -19.93 21.12
C PRO A 93 20.33 -21.02 21.90
N GLU A 94 19.70 -21.58 22.94
CA GLU A 94 20.25 -22.70 23.72
C GLU A 94 20.50 -23.95 22.84
N SER A 95 20.11 -23.88 21.56
CA SER A 95 20.11 -24.94 20.56
C SER A 95 21.29 -24.91 19.58
N LEU A 96 22.30 -24.05 19.74
CA LEU A 96 23.48 -24.10 18.85
C LEU A 96 24.32 -25.35 19.13
N SER A 97 24.65 -26.10 18.07
CA SER A 97 25.46 -27.30 18.20
C SER A 97 26.89 -26.95 18.67
N PRO A 98 27.55 -27.84 19.44
CA PRO A 98 28.94 -27.63 19.87
C PRO A 98 29.90 -27.35 18.70
N ASP A 99 29.67 -27.99 17.55
CA ASP A 99 30.51 -27.81 16.35
C ASP A 99 30.34 -26.42 15.73
N LEU A 100 29.12 -25.89 15.73
CA LEU A 100 28.86 -24.54 15.26
C LEU A 100 29.51 -23.52 16.20
N ILE A 101 29.38 -23.70 17.52
CA ILE A 101 30.08 -22.87 18.50
C ILE A 101 31.60 -22.91 18.27
N ALA A 102 32.18 -24.11 18.14
CA ALA A 102 33.61 -24.27 17.87
C ALA A 102 34.04 -23.58 16.56
N TYR A 103 33.20 -23.60 15.53
CA TYR A 103 33.45 -22.87 14.29
C TYR A 103 33.40 -21.35 14.46
N LEU A 104 32.40 -20.81 15.18
CA LEU A 104 32.28 -19.37 15.44
C LEU A 104 33.49 -18.80 16.19
N TYR A 105 34.15 -19.61 17.02
CA TYR A 105 35.39 -19.24 17.72
C TYR A 105 36.68 -19.69 17.02
N SER A 106 36.60 -20.23 15.81
CA SER A 106 37.77 -20.69 15.06
C SER A 106 38.49 -19.55 14.33
N ASP A 107 39.81 -19.66 14.17
CA ASP A 107 40.64 -18.74 13.36
C ASP A 107 40.13 -18.60 11.92
N GLU A 108 39.48 -19.65 11.41
CA GLU A 108 38.89 -19.67 10.07
C GLU A 108 37.74 -18.66 9.98
N PHE A 109 36.79 -18.73 10.91
CA PHE A 109 35.68 -17.79 10.98
C PHE A 109 36.15 -16.39 11.35
N ASP A 110 37.13 -16.26 12.25
CA ASP A 110 37.71 -14.96 12.62
C ASP A 110 38.37 -14.24 11.44
N ARG A 111 39.07 -14.99 10.57
CA ARG A 111 39.61 -14.44 9.33
C ARG A 111 38.51 -14.00 8.36
N ILE A 112 37.43 -14.78 8.23
CA ILE A 112 36.28 -14.37 7.42
C ILE A 112 35.66 -13.11 8.03
N TYR A 113 35.44 -13.13 9.34
CA TYR A 113 34.96 -12.03 10.19
C TYR A 113 35.68 -10.72 9.88
N HIS A 114 37.00 -10.75 9.91
CA HIS A 114 37.84 -9.59 9.63
C HIS A 114 37.98 -9.23 8.14
N SER A 115 37.70 -10.15 7.22
CA SER A 115 37.81 -9.90 5.78
C SER A 115 36.55 -9.27 5.17
N THR A 116 35.39 -9.46 5.78
CA THR A 116 34.13 -8.87 5.33
C THR A 116 33.98 -7.52 6.03
N PRO A 117 33.87 -6.41 5.28
CA PRO A 117 33.72 -5.09 5.84
C PRO A 117 32.29 -4.85 6.35
N PHE A 118 31.82 -5.68 7.28
CA PHE A 118 30.58 -5.40 8.01
C PHE A 118 30.92 -4.52 9.21
N ARG A 119 30.17 -3.42 9.43
CA ARG A 119 30.36 -2.54 10.59
C ARG A 119 29.56 -3.05 11.78
N PRO A 120 30.17 -3.72 12.76
CA PRO A 120 29.45 -4.28 13.90
C PRO A 120 28.83 -3.17 14.75
N GLU A 121 29.32 -1.93 14.64
CA GLU A 121 28.91 -0.80 15.46
C GLU A 121 27.41 -0.53 15.31
N ILE A 122 26.88 -0.53 14.08
CA ILE A 122 25.47 -0.19 13.82
C ILE A 122 24.54 -1.24 14.42
N VAL A 123 24.89 -2.51 14.26
CA VAL A 123 24.14 -3.64 14.81
C VAL A 123 24.27 -3.72 16.33
N ALA A 124 25.45 -3.43 16.88
CA ALA A 124 25.69 -3.47 18.33
C ALA A 124 24.82 -2.46 19.09
N HIS A 125 24.44 -1.34 18.47
CA HIS A 125 23.52 -0.36 19.07
C HIS A 125 22.08 -0.88 19.13
N GLN A 126 21.69 -1.84 18.27
CA GLN A 126 20.33 -2.37 18.19
C GLN A 126 20.15 -3.71 18.94
N ILE A 127 21.15 -4.60 18.86
CA ILE A 127 21.05 -5.98 19.36
C ILE A 127 21.62 -6.13 20.79
N GLY A 128 22.30 -5.09 21.29
CA GLY A 128 22.98 -5.12 22.59
C GLY A 128 24.39 -5.70 22.52
N PRO A 129 25.15 -5.68 23.63
CA PRO A 129 26.60 -5.82 23.61
C PRO A 129 27.13 -7.27 23.57
N SER A 130 26.28 -8.31 23.46
CA SER A 130 26.79 -9.68 23.52
C SER A 130 27.58 -10.03 22.25
N LYS A 131 28.85 -10.42 22.43
CA LYS A 131 29.74 -10.82 21.34
C LYS A 131 29.17 -12.02 20.59
N GLU A 132 28.53 -12.92 21.31
CA GLU A 132 27.91 -14.14 20.81
C GLU A 132 26.80 -13.82 19.79
N ALA A 133 25.87 -12.92 20.12
CA ALA A 133 24.80 -12.53 19.20
C ALA A 133 25.34 -11.90 17.91
N LEU A 134 26.40 -11.08 18.02
CA LEU A 134 27.07 -10.49 16.87
C LEU A 134 27.74 -11.56 15.99
N LEU A 135 28.47 -12.50 16.58
CA LEU A 135 29.09 -13.61 15.84
C LEU A 135 28.05 -14.49 15.14
N TYR A 136 26.93 -14.76 15.80
CA TYR A 136 25.86 -15.57 15.23
C TYR A 136 25.10 -14.86 14.11
N LEU A 137 24.82 -13.55 14.24
CA LEU A 137 24.29 -12.77 13.13
C LEU A 137 25.25 -12.81 11.94
N TYR A 138 26.52 -12.58 12.21
CA TYR A 138 27.55 -12.58 11.17
C TYR A 138 27.68 -13.95 10.49
N TYR A 139 27.53 -15.03 11.24
CA TYR A 139 27.49 -16.38 10.68
C TYR A 139 26.36 -16.53 9.66
N HIS A 140 25.16 -16.04 9.95
CA HIS A 140 24.04 -16.08 9.00
C HIS A 140 24.30 -15.24 7.76
N ILE A 141 24.95 -14.07 7.91
CA ILE A 141 25.37 -13.23 6.79
C ILE A 141 26.32 -14.00 5.87
N VAL A 142 27.39 -14.57 6.43
CA VAL A 142 28.37 -15.36 5.67
C VAL A 142 27.72 -16.58 5.04
N LEU A 143 26.90 -17.30 5.78
CA LEU A 143 26.19 -18.48 5.31
C LEU A 143 25.30 -18.14 4.11
N ASP A 144 24.56 -17.03 4.16
CA ASP A 144 23.70 -16.59 3.06
C ASP A 144 24.53 -16.22 1.82
N GLN A 145 25.61 -15.45 2.00
CA GLN A 145 26.53 -15.09 0.90
C GLN A 145 27.08 -16.33 0.19
N GLU A 146 27.58 -17.28 0.98
CA GLU A 146 28.18 -18.51 0.46
C GLU A 146 27.13 -19.42 -0.19
N ALA A 147 25.94 -19.54 0.42
CA ALA A 147 24.83 -20.31 -0.15
C ALA A 147 24.43 -19.75 -1.52
N VAL A 148 24.25 -18.42 -1.59
CA VAL A 148 23.86 -17.73 -2.82
C VAL A 148 24.93 -17.90 -3.87
N TRP A 149 26.21 -17.69 -3.54
CA TRP A 149 27.30 -17.87 -4.50
C TRP A 149 27.37 -19.31 -5.03
N CYS A 150 27.32 -20.31 -4.13
CA CYS A 150 27.37 -21.73 -4.53
C CYS A 150 26.22 -22.13 -5.44
N LEU A 151 25.01 -21.61 -5.19
CA LEU A 151 23.83 -21.90 -6.00
C LEU A 151 23.77 -21.11 -7.30
N ALA A 152 24.20 -19.85 -7.28
CA ALA A 152 24.13 -18.95 -8.44
C ALA A 152 25.27 -19.18 -9.43
N SER A 153 26.49 -19.40 -8.93
CA SER A 153 27.71 -19.47 -9.74
C SER A 153 27.59 -20.45 -10.91
N PRO A 154 27.01 -21.66 -10.78
CA PRO A 154 26.87 -22.57 -11.93
C PRO A 154 25.88 -22.10 -13.01
N ILE A 155 24.99 -21.15 -12.69
CA ILE A 155 23.83 -20.77 -13.52
C ILE A 155 23.74 -19.28 -13.85
N LEU A 156 24.80 -18.49 -13.64
CA LEU A 156 24.78 -17.02 -13.85
C LEU A 156 24.32 -16.63 -15.27
N GLU A 157 24.62 -17.44 -16.28
CA GLU A 157 24.28 -17.20 -17.69
C GLU A 157 22.78 -17.16 -17.98
N GLN A 158 21.98 -17.89 -17.21
CA GLN A 158 20.53 -18.01 -17.40
C GLN A 158 19.73 -17.12 -16.43
N LEU A 159 20.39 -16.51 -15.44
CA LEU A 159 19.71 -15.62 -14.51
C LEU A 159 19.24 -14.35 -15.22
N GLN A 160 17.94 -14.08 -15.13
CA GLN A 160 17.27 -12.87 -15.58
C GLN A 160 17.10 -11.86 -14.45
N SER A 161 16.94 -12.34 -13.22
CA SER A 161 16.93 -11.50 -12.02
C SER A 161 17.84 -12.09 -10.96
N PHE A 162 18.65 -11.27 -10.32
CA PHE A 162 19.59 -11.72 -9.29
C PHE A 162 19.71 -10.71 -8.16
N THR A 163 19.81 -11.19 -6.91
CA THR A 163 20.21 -10.38 -5.76
C THR A 163 21.68 -10.67 -5.44
N ILE A 164 22.53 -9.66 -5.43
CA ILE A 164 23.87 -9.74 -4.84
C ILE A 164 23.71 -9.53 -3.32
N PRO A 165 23.94 -10.57 -2.50
CA PRO A 165 23.78 -10.49 -1.06
C PRO A 165 25.02 -9.82 -0.46
N TYR A 166 24.81 -8.69 0.21
CA TYR A 166 25.82 -7.88 0.88
C TYR A 166 27.02 -7.48 0.00
N MET A 167 27.57 -6.31 0.27
CA MET A 167 28.50 -5.72 -0.67
C MET A 167 29.94 -6.19 -0.52
N SER A 168 30.27 -6.88 0.56
CA SER A 168 31.56 -7.55 0.72
C SER A 168 31.91 -8.51 -0.41
N SER A 169 30.89 -9.15 -1.01
CA SER A 169 31.04 -10.18 -2.03
C SER A 169 31.07 -9.63 -3.46
N ILE A 170 30.78 -8.33 -3.65
CA ILE A 170 30.57 -7.75 -4.99
C ILE A 170 31.78 -7.90 -5.91
N LYS A 171 33.00 -7.90 -5.36
CA LYS A 171 34.25 -8.06 -6.13
C LYS A 171 34.27 -9.38 -6.89
N SER A 172 33.83 -10.47 -6.24
CA SER A 172 33.71 -11.78 -6.88
C SER A 172 32.71 -11.75 -8.04
N TYR A 173 31.61 -11.01 -7.90
CA TYR A 173 30.62 -10.85 -8.97
C TYR A 173 31.13 -9.98 -10.13
N ILE A 174 31.94 -8.94 -9.86
CA ILE A 174 32.58 -8.11 -10.88
C ILE A 174 33.52 -8.95 -11.75
N GLU A 175 34.30 -9.86 -11.16
CA GLU A 175 35.22 -10.75 -11.88
C GLU A 175 34.50 -11.66 -12.89
N VAL A 176 33.25 -12.01 -12.60
CA VAL A 176 32.43 -12.89 -13.45
C VAL A 176 31.26 -12.16 -14.13
N VAL A 177 31.28 -10.81 -14.18
CA VAL A 177 30.16 -10.01 -14.71
C VAL A 177 29.78 -10.41 -16.14
N GLY A 178 30.77 -10.83 -16.96
CA GLY A 178 30.56 -11.34 -18.32
C GLY A 178 29.78 -12.66 -18.42
N ARG A 179 29.49 -13.32 -17.31
CA ARG A 179 28.60 -14.50 -17.27
C ARG A 179 27.13 -14.10 -17.22
N PHE A 180 26.76 -12.90 -16.77
CA PHE A 180 25.38 -12.45 -16.60
C PHE A 180 24.67 -12.03 -17.91
N LYS A 181 24.77 -12.84 -18.96
CA LYS A 181 24.26 -12.52 -20.32
C LYS A 181 22.75 -12.29 -20.35
N SER A 182 22.01 -13.02 -19.51
CA SER A 182 20.55 -12.96 -19.48
C SER A 182 20.00 -11.95 -18.48
N LEU A 183 20.84 -11.28 -17.69
CA LEU A 183 20.43 -10.48 -16.54
C LEU A 183 19.70 -9.20 -16.98
N GLU A 184 18.43 -9.09 -16.61
CA GLU A 184 17.56 -7.93 -16.87
C GLU A 184 17.30 -7.11 -15.60
N SER A 185 17.44 -7.72 -14.42
CA SER A 185 17.22 -7.05 -13.13
C SER A 185 18.30 -7.44 -12.13
N ILE A 186 18.91 -6.46 -11.48
CA ILE A 186 19.83 -6.71 -10.37
C ILE A 186 19.32 -6.02 -9.11
N ARG A 187 19.46 -6.72 -7.97
CA ARG A 187 19.22 -6.17 -6.65
C ARG A 187 20.50 -6.20 -5.84
N PHE A 188 20.74 -5.13 -5.13
CA PHE A 188 21.93 -4.88 -4.34
C PHE A 188 21.50 -4.75 -2.88
N MET A 189 21.91 -5.69 -2.04
CA MET A 189 21.77 -5.54 -0.59
C MET A 189 22.98 -4.75 -0.10
N MET A 190 22.76 -3.50 0.28
CA MET A 190 23.83 -2.57 0.63
C MET A 190 24.25 -2.76 2.10
N ASP A 191 25.43 -2.27 2.43
CA ASP A 191 25.85 -1.92 3.78
C ASP A 191 26.36 -0.46 3.75
N GLU A 192 26.56 0.20 4.90
CA GLU A 192 26.83 1.65 4.99
C GLU A 192 28.18 2.14 4.37
N GLN A 193 28.86 1.36 3.53
CA GLN A 193 30.19 1.71 3.04
C GLN A 193 30.19 2.45 1.69
N LEU A 194 30.72 3.68 1.67
CA LEU A 194 30.88 4.46 0.43
C LEU A 194 31.79 3.78 -0.61
N GLU A 195 32.79 3.01 -0.20
CA GLU A 195 33.70 2.31 -1.14
C GLU A 195 32.99 1.21 -1.91
N VAL A 196 32.05 0.53 -1.24
CA VAL A 196 31.19 -0.51 -1.81
C VAL A 196 30.32 0.03 -2.94
N ILE A 197 29.88 1.28 -2.83
CA ILE A 197 29.09 1.95 -3.86
C ILE A 197 29.88 1.99 -5.17
N LYS A 198 31.19 2.30 -5.13
CA LYS A 198 32.02 2.33 -6.34
C LYS A 198 32.08 0.98 -7.05
N ASP A 199 32.14 -0.10 -6.28
CA ASP A 199 32.13 -1.45 -6.83
C ASP A 199 30.75 -1.81 -7.45
N MET A 200 29.65 -1.34 -6.85
CA MET A 200 28.30 -1.44 -7.44
C MET A 200 28.21 -0.72 -8.78
N PHE A 201 28.68 0.52 -8.84
CA PHE A 201 28.79 1.28 -10.08
C PHE A 201 29.59 0.53 -11.13
N ARG A 202 30.76 0.01 -10.74
CA ARG A 202 31.63 -0.75 -11.62
C ARG A 202 30.94 -2.00 -12.16
N PHE A 203 30.21 -2.74 -11.32
CA PHE A 203 29.44 -3.90 -11.77
C PHE A 203 28.40 -3.51 -12.83
N VAL A 204 27.57 -2.51 -12.53
CA VAL A 204 26.50 -2.06 -13.44
C VAL A 204 27.10 -1.51 -14.75
N GLN A 205 28.14 -0.69 -14.66
CA GLN A 205 28.83 -0.12 -15.80
C GLN A 205 29.42 -1.21 -16.71
N GLU A 206 30.12 -2.20 -16.13
CA GLU A 206 30.70 -3.31 -16.90
C GLU A 206 29.61 -4.19 -17.51
N HIS A 207 28.53 -4.47 -16.79
CA HIS A 207 27.41 -5.24 -17.31
C HIS A 207 26.76 -4.54 -18.52
N VAL A 208 26.42 -3.26 -18.39
CA VAL A 208 25.83 -2.47 -19.47
C VAL A 208 26.78 -2.36 -20.67
N ARG A 209 28.10 -2.22 -20.43
CA ARG A 209 29.12 -2.21 -21.48
C ARG A 209 29.18 -3.53 -22.26
N LEU A 210 29.07 -4.67 -21.56
CA LEU A 210 29.13 -6.01 -22.15
C LEU A 210 27.80 -6.43 -22.81
N PHE A 211 26.67 -5.98 -22.26
CA PHE A 211 25.32 -6.37 -22.67
C PHE A 211 24.41 -5.13 -22.84
N PRO A 212 24.63 -4.29 -23.87
CA PRO A 212 23.90 -3.03 -24.05
C PRO A 212 22.38 -3.23 -24.12
N GLY A 213 21.63 -2.47 -23.31
CA GLY A 213 20.17 -2.51 -23.26
C GLY A 213 19.58 -3.77 -22.61
N ARG A 214 20.42 -4.68 -22.09
CA ARG A 214 19.95 -5.91 -21.43
C ARG A 214 19.47 -5.64 -20.01
N LEU A 215 20.27 -4.92 -19.21
CA LEU A 215 19.90 -4.55 -17.85
C LEU A 215 18.83 -3.46 -17.88
N ARG A 216 17.67 -3.73 -17.28
CA ARG A 216 16.50 -2.86 -17.27
C ARG A 216 16.22 -2.27 -15.91
N ASN A 217 16.51 -3.02 -14.85
CA ASN A 217 16.20 -2.65 -13.48
C ASN A 217 17.43 -2.81 -12.57
N VAL A 218 17.67 -1.81 -11.73
CA VAL A 218 18.67 -1.87 -10.65
C VAL A 218 17.98 -1.39 -9.38
N LEU A 219 17.95 -2.23 -8.35
CA LEU A 219 17.34 -1.88 -7.07
C LEU A 219 18.37 -1.98 -5.95
N CYS A 220 18.52 -0.92 -5.18
CA CYS A 220 19.31 -0.92 -3.94
C CYS A 220 18.35 -1.19 -2.76
N LEU A 221 18.38 -2.39 -2.21
CA LEU A 221 17.48 -2.84 -1.15
C LEU A 221 17.97 -2.38 0.22
N GLU A 222 17.73 -1.12 0.61
CA GLU A 222 17.96 -0.63 1.98
C GLU A 222 17.12 0.61 2.34
N GLU A 223 15.86 0.72 1.90
CA GLU A 223 15.00 1.88 2.22
C GLU A 223 14.94 2.21 3.72
N VAL A 224 15.09 1.21 4.59
CA VAL A 224 15.07 1.37 6.05
C VAL A 224 16.29 2.14 6.57
N TRP A 225 17.48 1.91 6.01
CA TRP A 225 18.73 2.55 6.47
C TRP A 225 18.90 3.95 5.89
N TRP A 226 18.47 4.16 4.63
CA TRP A 226 18.46 5.49 4.03
C TRP A 226 17.45 6.43 4.70
N ALA A 227 16.28 5.91 5.08
CA ALA A 227 15.21 6.70 5.68
C ALA A 227 15.41 6.96 7.18
N GLY A 228 16.09 6.06 7.91
CA GLY A 228 16.13 6.09 9.38
C GLY A 228 17.27 6.88 10.03
N GLY A 229 18.35 7.23 9.31
CA GLY A 229 19.50 7.85 10.00
C GLY A 229 20.66 8.37 9.15
N SER A 230 20.59 8.32 7.81
CA SER A 230 21.68 8.89 7.01
C SER A 230 21.65 10.42 7.15
N GLN A 231 22.74 11.01 7.65
CA GLN A 231 22.87 12.47 7.79
C GLN A 231 22.91 13.21 6.43
N ARG A 232 22.79 12.51 5.29
CA ARG A 232 23.03 13.05 3.94
C ARG A 232 22.15 12.40 2.84
N PRO A 233 20.83 12.56 2.87
CA PRO A 233 19.92 12.03 1.84
C PRO A 233 20.32 12.44 0.40
N ASP A 234 20.88 13.64 0.23
CA ASP A 234 21.30 14.18 -1.07
C ASP A 234 22.34 13.30 -1.78
N ILE A 235 23.31 12.76 -1.03
CA ILE A 235 24.37 11.91 -1.60
C ILE A 235 23.77 10.60 -2.13
N CYS A 236 22.82 10.05 -1.36
CA CYS A 236 22.14 8.80 -1.66
C CYS A 236 21.28 8.95 -2.93
N ASN A 237 20.56 10.06 -3.03
CA ASN A 237 19.77 10.41 -4.21
C ASN A 237 20.64 10.62 -5.45
N GLN A 238 21.80 11.28 -5.31
CA GLN A 238 22.75 11.45 -6.41
C GLN A 238 23.30 10.12 -6.90
N ILE A 239 23.76 9.26 -5.99
CA ILE A 239 24.24 7.91 -6.29
C ILE A 239 23.18 7.09 -7.02
N ARG A 240 21.96 7.12 -6.51
CA ARG A 240 20.83 6.42 -7.12
C ARG A 240 20.59 6.92 -8.55
N GLN A 241 20.52 8.24 -8.75
CA GLN A 241 20.35 8.83 -10.09
C GLN A 241 21.48 8.44 -11.04
N ASP A 242 22.74 8.50 -10.60
CA ASP A 242 23.88 8.12 -11.42
C ASP A 242 23.87 6.64 -11.82
N LEU A 243 23.37 5.76 -10.94
CA LEU A 243 23.18 4.35 -11.23
C LEU A 243 22.11 4.14 -12.32
N TYR A 244 20.97 4.81 -12.21
CA TYR A 244 19.89 4.74 -13.19
C TYR A 244 20.27 5.36 -14.54
N ARG A 245 21.22 6.30 -14.61
CA ARG A 245 21.77 6.83 -15.87
C ARG A 245 22.45 5.76 -16.73
N PHE A 246 22.93 4.66 -16.15
CA PHE A 246 23.47 3.53 -16.92
C PHE A 246 22.39 2.67 -17.58
N LEU A 247 21.15 2.72 -17.10
CA LEU A 247 20.05 1.95 -17.65
C LEU A 247 19.51 2.61 -18.92
N PRO A 248 18.91 1.85 -19.85
CA PRO A 248 18.21 2.45 -20.98
C PRO A 248 17.01 3.28 -20.49
N PRO A 249 16.56 4.31 -21.24
CA PRO A 249 15.31 5.00 -20.97
C PRO A 249 14.11 4.03 -20.98
N LEU A 250 13.03 4.39 -20.29
CA LEU A 250 11.81 3.58 -20.29
C LEU A 250 11.20 3.57 -21.70
N HIS A 251 10.92 2.38 -22.23
CA HIS A 251 10.32 2.23 -23.55
C HIS A 251 8.78 2.24 -23.44
N LYS A 252 8.15 3.35 -23.86
CA LYS A 252 6.70 3.53 -23.89
C LYS A 252 6.01 3.07 -22.59
N PRO A 253 6.41 3.61 -21.43
CA PRO A 253 5.82 3.23 -20.15
C PRO A 253 4.32 3.51 -20.17
N THR A 254 3.51 2.53 -19.74
CA THR A 254 2.06 2.71 -19.56
C THR A 254 1.69 3.02 -18.12
N ARG A 255 2.62 2.81 -17.18
CA ARG A 255 2.48 3.05 -15.75
C ARG A 255 3.76 3.68 -15.22
N LEU A 256 3.63 4.69 -14.37
CA LEU A 256 4.70 5.24 -13.55
C LEU A 256 4.40 4.96 -12.07
N GLY A 257 5.43 4.62 -11.31
CA GLY A 257 5.31 4.34 -9.88
C GLY A 257 6.68 4.12 -9.26
N LYS A 258 6.69 3.68 -7.99
CA LYS A 258 7.91 3.48 -7.20
C LYS A 258 8.97 2.61 -7.90
N ASP A 259 8.54 1.66 -8.73
CA ASP A 259 9.37 0.67 -9.40
C ASP A 259 10.17 1.23 -10.59
N ASN A 260 9.75 2.33 -11.20
CA ASN A 260 10.41 2.90 -12.39
C ASN A 260 10.65 4.41 -12.32
N TRP A 261 10.26 5.02 -11.20
CA TRP A 261 10.37 6.46 -10.98
C TRP A 261 11.79 7.00 -11.16
N ASP A 262 12.74 6.38 -10.48
CA ASP A 262 14.13 6.84 -10.50
C ASP A 262 14.76 6.69 -11.90
N GLN A 263 14.37 5.66 -12.65
CA GLN A 263 14.80 5.48 -14.04
C GLN A 263 14.23 6.56 -14.95
N LEU A 264 12.96 6.95 -14.76
CA LEU A 264 12.39 8.09 -15.45
C LEU A 264 13.17 9.37 -15.14
N MET A 265 13.46 9.64 -13.86
CA MET A 265 14.17 10.85 -13.45
C MET A 265 15.61 10.92 -14.00
N ALA A 266 16.26 9.77 -14.20
CA ALA A 266 17.56 9.72 -14.87
C ALA A 266 17.48 10.01 -16.39
N HIS A 267 16.29 9.83 -17.00
CA HIS A 267 16.07 9.84 -18.45
C HIS A 267 14.84 10.66 -18.87
N THR A 268 14.53 11.76 -18.17
CA THR A 268 13.29 12.53 -18.37
C THR A 268 13.15 13.05 -19.80
N GLN A 269 14.26 13.43 -20.44
CA GLN A 269 14.28 14.00 -21.79
C GLN A 269 14.21 12.93 -22.91
N SER A 270 14.61 11.70 -22.63
CA SER A 270 14.70 10.61 -23.61
C SER A 270 13.55 9.61 -23.49
N THR A 271 12.78 9.68 -22.40
CA THR A 271 11.61 8.83 -22.18
C THR A 271 10.36 9.44 -22.81
N ASP A 272 9.72 8.69 -23.71
CA ASP A 272 8.42 9.06 -24.27
C ASP A 272 7.30 8.77 -23.26
N LEU A 273 6.76 9.83 -22.67
CA LEU A 273 5.71 9.77 -21.65
C LEU A 273 4.29 9.77 -22.22
N THR A 274 4.12 9.87 -23.54
CA THR A 274 2.79 10.02 -24.15
C THR A 274 1.88 8.82 -23.94
N HIS A 275 2.44 7.65 -23.63
CA HIS A 275 1.72 6.39 -23.42
C HIS A 275 1.35 6.09 -21.95
N VAL A 276 1.76 6.93 -21.00
CA VAL A 276 1.49 6.70 -19.58
C VAL A 276 0.00 6.90 -19.30
N ARG A 277 -0.63 5.87 -18.72
CA ARG A 277 -2.06 5.85 -18.38
C ARG A 277 -2.32 5.92 -16.89
N TYR A 278 -1.37 5.46 -16.08
CA TYR A 278 -1.48 5.42 -14.62
C TYR A 278 -0.21 5.93 -13.96
N VAL A 279 -0.37 6.79 -12.96
CA VAL A 279 0.73 7.26 -12.11
C VAL A 279 0.39 6.94 -10.66
N ASP A 280 1.25 6.19 -9.99
CA ASP A 280 1.18 5.91 -8.55
C ASP A 280 2.19 6.77 -7.80
N GLY A 281 1.74 7.96 -7.40
CA GLY A 281 2.52 8.97 -6.67
C GLY A 281 2.61 8.74 -5.16
N ARG A 282 1.80 7.84 -4.59
CA ARG A 282 1.64 7.68 -3.13
C ARG A 282 2.92 7.29 -2.41
N LEU A 283 3.80 6.54 -3.08
CA LEU A 283 5.04 6.04 -2.53
C LEU A 283 6.28 6.70 -3.17
N LEU A 284 6.08 7.78 -3.91
CA LEU A 284 7.20 8.54 -4.47
C LEU A 284 7.76 9.49 -3.42
N ALA A 285 9.07 9.72 -3.46
CA ALA A 285 9.74 10.63 -2.54
C ALA A 285 9.20 12.07 -2.69
N ASP A 286 9.23 12.87 -1.62
CA ASP A 286 8.72 14.26 -1.65
C ASP A 286 9.30 15.11 -2.80
N GLU A 287 10.55 14.83 -3.20
CA GLU A 287 11.20 15.46 -4.34
C GLU A 287 10.43 15.30 -5.66
N TRP A 288 9.66 14.22 -5.85
CA TRP A 288 8.79 14.03 -7.01
C TRP A 288 7.80 15.16 -7.14
N TYR A 289 7.18 15.56 -6.03
CA TYR A 289 6.15 16.59 -6.09
C TYR A 289 6.75 17.95 -6.40
N VAL A 290 7.86 18.29 -5.75
CA VAL A 290 8.56 19.56 -5.97
C VAL A 290 9.09 19.66 -7.40
N LYS A 291 9.77 18.64 -7.91
CA LYS A 291 10.42 18.69 -9.24
C LYS A 291 9.49 18.29 -10.39
N GLY A 292 8.48 17.46 -10.13
CA GLY A 292 7.61 16.89 -11.15
C GLY A 292 6.28 17.62 -11.36
N LEU A 293 5.74 18.26 -10.32
CA LEU A 293 4.44 18.94 -10.37
C LEU A 293 4.57 20.47 -10.36
N THR A 294 5.40 21.02 -9.48
CA THR A 294 5.49 22.46 -9.24
C THR A 294 6.79 23.01 -9.80
N HIS A 295 6.78 23.41 -11.06
CA HIS A 295 7.95 23.92 -11.77
C HIS A 295 8.39 25.31 -11.25
N ASN A 296 8.88 25.36 -10.01
CA ASN A 296 9.15 26.59 -9.24
C ASN A 296 10.63 26.81 -8.90
N ASP A 297 11.55 26.00 -9.43
CA ASP A 297 12.96 26.40 -9.46
C ASP A 297 13.04 27.55 -10.46
N GLY A 298 13.26 28.78 -9.98
CA GLY A 298 13.10 30.07 -10.69
C GLY A 298 13.92 30.29 -11.99
N ASP A 299 14.40 29.23 -12.63
CA ASP A 299 14.86 29.17 -14.01
C ASP A 299 13.68 28.83 -14.94
N SER A 300 12.77 29.79 -15.06
CA SER A 300 11.43 29.71 -15.66
C SER A 300 11.34 29.31 -17.15
N ASP A 301 12.46 29.03 -17.81
CA ASP A 301 12.52 29.07 -19.27
C ASP A 301 12.51 27.70 -19.98
N LYS A 302 12.62 26.55 -19.30
CA LYS A 302 12.99 25.31 -20.05
C LYS A 302 12.29 23.99 -19.77
N GLY A 303 11.36 23.86 -18.83
CA GLY A 303 10.64 22.58 -18.66
C GLY A 303 9.12 22.74 -18.65
N GLN A 304 8.44 21.78 -19.25
CA GLN A 304 7.00 21.59 -19.07
C GLN A 304 6.80 20.72 -17.81
N PRO A 305 5.76 20.98 -16.98
CA PRO A 305 5.38 20.07 -15.90
C PRO A 305 5.23 18.64 -16.43
N LEU A 306 5.71 17.65 -15.67
CA LEU A 306 5.74 16.26 -16.15
C LEU A 306 4.34 15.77 -16.55
N LEU A 307 3.32 16.09 -15.74
CA LEU A 307 1.94 15.70 -16.00
C LEU A 307 1.41 16.24 -17.33
N GLN A 308 1.91 17.39 -17.81
CA GLN A 308 1.52 17.96 -19.10
C GLN A 308 1.99 17.08 -20.28
N GLY A 309 3.04 16.27 -20.09
CA GLY A 309 3.54 15.31 -21.09
C GLY A 309 2.72 14.01 -21.16
N LEU A 310 1.92 13.69 -20.14
CA LEU A 310 1.21 12.42 -20.00
C LEU A 310 -0.14 12.42 -20.76
N ARG A 311 -0.08 12.44 -22.10
CA ARG A 311 -1.28 12.62 -22.94
C ARG A 311 -2.31 11.50 -22.87
N GLU A 312 -1.91 10.28 -22.49
CA GLU A 312 -2.82 9.15 -22.26
C GLU A 312 -3.23 8.95 -20.79
N LEU A 313 -2.89 9.87 -19.87
CA LEU A 313 -3.16 9.70 -18.43
C LEU A 313 -4.66 9.58 -18.15
N LYS A 314 -5.02 8.52 -17.42
CA LYS A 314 -6.40 8.20 -16.99
C LYS A 314 -6.53 8.13 -15.48
N ASP A 315 -5.48 7.68 -14.80
CA ASP A 315 -5.49 7.35 -13.39
C ASP A 315 -4.30 8.02 -12.69
N LEU A 316 -4.57 8.77 -11.63
CA LEU A 316 -3.56 9.49 -10.89
C LEU A 316 -3.76 9.29 -9.38
N ASP A 317 -2.81 8.60 -8.74
CA ASP A 317 -2.75 8.53 -7.29
C ASP A 317 -1.68 9.49 -6.79
N LEU A 318 -2.03 10.35 -5.83
CA LEU A 318 -1.15 11.30 -5.18
C LEU A 318 -1.11 10.99 -3.69
N GLY A 319 0.04 11.17 -3.07
CA GLY A 319 0.13 11.28 -1.61
C GLY A 319 -0.31 12.67 -1.16
N ILE A 320 0.17 13.74 -1.78
CA ILE A 320 -0.10 15.10 -1.29
C ILE A 320 -0.54 16.01 -2.44
N LEU A 321 -1.41 16.98 -2.15
CA LEU A 321 -1.76 18.09 -3.04
C LEU A 321 -0.81 19.26 -2.82
N TYR A 322 -0.26 19.80 -3.91
CA TYR A 322 0.67 20.93 -3.87
C TYR A 322 0.06 22.12 -4.58
N GLU A 323 0.18 23.28 -3.96
CA GLU A 323 -0.38 24.53 -4.47
C GLU A 323 0.05 24.79 -5.92
N GLY A 324 -0.92 24.84 -6.81
CA GLY A 324 -0.73 25.18 -8.21
C GLY A 324 -0.27 24.01 -9.10
N ALA A 325 -0.25 22.78 -8.59
CA ALA A 325 0.13 21.58 -9.35
C ALA A 325 -0.73 21.37 -10.60
N PHE A 326 -1.96 21.92 -10.62
CA PHE A 326 -2.92 21.78 -11.72
C PHE A 326 -3.24 23.07 -12.47
N LYS A 327 -2.59 24.21 -12.15
CA LYS A 327 -2.79 25.49 -12.86
C LYS A 327 -2.53 25.37 -14.36
N TRP A 328 -1.56 24.55 -14.76
CA TRP A 328 -1.26 24.27 -16.17
C TRP A 328 -2.45 23.61 -16.88
N ALA A 329 -3.20 22.73 -16.22
CA ALA A 329 -4.33 22.01 -16.82
C ALA A 329 -5.55 22.93 -16.98
N VAL A 330 -5.76 23.83 -16.00
CA VAL A 330 -6.74 24.91 -16.08
C VAL A 330 -6.42 25.82 -17.27
N GLN A 331 -5.15 26.19 -17.44
CA GLN A 331 -4.71 27.02 -18.56
C GLN A 331 -4.87 26.29 -19.91
N GLU A 332 -4.45 25.02 -20.02
CA GLU A 332 -4.67 24.22 -21.24
C GLU A 332 -6.16 24.16 -21.60
N LYS A 333 -7.06 23.94 -20.63
CA LYS A 333 -8.51 23.93 -20.86
C LYS A 333 -9.03 25.28 -21.36
N LYS A 334 -8.55 26.40 -20.81
CA LYS A 334 -8.91 27.74 -21.28
C LYS A 334 -8.43 27.99 -22.70
N ASP A 335 -7.25 27.47 -23.05
CA ASP A 335 -6.62 27.63 -24.36
C ASP A 335 -7.14 26.64 -25.43
N MET A 336 -7.86 25.59 -25.04
CA MET A 336 -8.40 24.54 -25.93
C MET A 336 -9.30 25.05 -27.06
N VAL A 337 -9.70 26.32 -27.04
CA VAL A 337 -10.27 26.99 -28.23
C VAL A 337 -9.37 26.82 -29.47
N ASN A 338 -8.06 26.55 -29.29
CA ASN A 338 -7.05 26.59 -30.34
C ASN A 338 -6.15 25.32 -30.50
N SER A 339 -6.69 24.08 -30.45
CA SER A 339 -6.12 22.90 -31.18
C SER A 339 -5.29 21.81 -30.44
N LYS A 340 -5.39 21.61 -29.11
CA LYS A 340 -4.85 20.40 -28.45
C LYS A 340 -5.90 19.72 -27.58
N ALA A 341 -5.96 18.38 -27.63
CA ALA A 341 -6.81 17.61 -26.73
C ALA A 341 -6.22 17.63 -25.31
N LEU A 342 -7.03 18.04 -24.33
CA LEU A 342 -6.67 17.93 -22.91
C LEU A 342 -6.50 16.46 -22.53
N VAL A 343 -5.64 16.23 -21.54
CA VAL A 343 -5.49 14.94 -20.88
C VAL A 343 -6.85 14.44 -20.39
N GLN A 344 -7.19 13.17 -20.67
CA GLN A 344 -8.47 12.57 -20.31
C GLN A 344 -8.43 11.90 -18.94
N LEU A 345 -8.10 12.68 -17.90
CA LEU A 345 -8.04 12.15 -16.54
C LEU A 345 -9.42 11.65 -16.09
N LYS A 346 -9.50 10.38 -15.69
CA LYS A 346 -10.75 9.70 -15.31
C LYS A 346 -10.87 9.47 -13.82
N ARG A 347 -9.77 9.15 -13.14
CA ARG A 347 -9.76 8.91 -11.70
C ARG A 347 -8.60 9.62 -11.06
N ILE A 348 -8.88 10.25 -9.94
CA ILE A 348 -7.87 10.82 -9.06
C ILE A 348 -8.08 10.30 -7.64
N ASN A 349 -6.98 9.88 -7.03
CA ASN A 349 -6.92 9.48 -5.63
C ASN A 349 -5.84 10.29 -4.91
N ILE A 350 -6.15 10.86 -3.76
CA ILE A 350 -5.25 11.74 -3.00
C ILE A 350 -5.20 11.23 -1.57
N MET A 351 -4.00 10.90 -1.08
CA MET A 351 -3.77 10.17 0.16
C MET A 351 -2.76 10.91 1.05
N GLY A 352 -3.17 11.93 1.81
CA GLY A 352 -2.21 12.61 2.67
C GLY A 352 -2.65 13.91 3.31
N SER A 353 -1.76 14.39 4.19
CA SER A 353 -2.10 15.17 5.38
C SER A 353 -1.75 16.64 5.32
N LYS A 354 -1.33 17.18 4.17
CA LYS A 354 -0.97 18.59 4.09
C LYS A 354 -1.46 19.18 2.79
N ALA A 355 -2.59 19.85 2.85
CA ALA A 355 -3.00 20.76 1.81
C ALA A 355 -3.02 22.15 2.44
N ASP A 356 -2.34 23.12 1.84
CA ASP A 356 -2.38 24.51 2.29
C ASP A 356 -3.64 25.24 1.76
N GLY A 357 -4.52 24.53 1.04
CA GLY A 357 -5.79 25.05 0.53
C GLY A 357 -6.55 24.05 -0.36
N THR A 358 -7.67 24.50 -0.92
CA THR A 358 -8.59 23.69 -1.74
C THR A 358 -8.48 23.99 -3.23
N ASP A 359 -7.71 25.03 -3.59
CA ASP A 359 -7.60 25.54 -4.95
C ASP A 359 -7.18 24.47 -5.96
N ASP A 360 -6.31 23.53 -5.58
CA ASP A 360 -5.90 22.46 -6.51
C ASP A 360 -7.03 21.46 -6.80
N LEU A 361 -7.87 21.15 -5.81
CA LEU A 361 -9.03 20.28 -6.03
C LEU A 361 -10.02 20.95 -6.99
N ASP A 362 -10.23 22.25 -6.84
CA ASP A 362 -11.05 23.05 -7.75
C ASP A 362 -10.43 23.13 -9.15
N ASP A 363 -9.11 23.29 -9.24
CA ASP A 363 -8.37 23.29 -10.51
C ASP A 363 -8.48 21.94 -11.22
N ILE A 364 -8.39 20.82 -10.49
CA ILE A 364 -8.59 19.45 -11.01
C ILE A 364 -10.01 19.30 -11.57
N VAL A 365 -11.02 19.65 -10.76
CA VAL A 365 -12.43 19.56 -11.14
C VAL A 365 -12.71 20.43 -12.36
N PHE A 366 -12.23 21.67 -12.34
CA PHE A 366 -12.39 22.58 -13.46
C PHE A 366 -11.70 22.02 -14.71
N ALA A 367 -10.43 21.60 -14.64
CA ALA A 367 -9.70 21.13 -15.81
C ALA A 367 -10.34 19.86 -16.41
N PHE A 368 -10.66 18.87 -15.58
CA PHE A 368 -11.04 17.53 -16.07
C PHE A 368 -12.54 17.25 -15.96
N SER A 369 -13.37 18.31 -15.91
CA SER A 369 -14.81 18.18 -15.63
C SER A 369 -15.59 17.23 -16.54
N GLN A 370 -15.15 17.06 -17.79
CA GLN A 370 -15.81 16.21 -18.78
C GLN A 370 -15.37 14.74 -18.74
N THR A 371 -14.26 14.43 -18.06
CA THR A 371 -13.66 13.09 -18.08
C THR A 371 -13.57 12.44 -16.72
N LEU A 372 -13.60 13.21 -15.63
CA LEU A 372 -13.54 12.68 -14.27
C LEU A 372 -14.76 11.83 -13.93
N THR A 373 -14.49 10.57 -13.60
CA THR A 373 -15.47 9.56 -13.17
C THR A 373 -15.36 9.24 -11.68
N SER A 374 -14.19 9.46 -11.07
CA SER A 374 -13.95 9.19 -9.66
C SER A 374 -13.01 10.22 -9.05
N ILE A 375 -13.42 10.78 -7.92
CA ILE A 375 -12.59 11.62 -7.06
C ILE A 375 -12.54 10.92 -5.69
N SER A 376 -11.34 10.61 -5.22
CA SER A 376 -11.10 10.05 -3.89
C SER A 376 -10.05 10.87 -3.20
N VAL A 377 -10.36 11.41 -2.04
CA VAL A 377 -9.47 12.26 -1.27
C VAL A 377 -9.55 11.81 0.18
N MET A 378 -8.42 11.45 0.76
CA MET A 378 -8.33 10.86 2.10
C MET A 378 -7.21 11.48 2.91
N GLY A 379 -7.53 11.77 4.16
CA GLY A 379 -6.56 12.21 5.17
C GLY A 379 -6.14 13.67 5.02
N LEU A 380 -6.89 14.50 4.29
CA LEU A 380 -6.62 15.93 4.19
C LEU A 380 -6.65 16.58 5.57
N ARG A 381 -5.62 17.35 5.91
CA ARG A 381 -5.63 18.24 7.07
C ARG A 381 -5.76 19.66 6.58
N LEU A 382 -6.79 20.34 7.03
CA LEU A 382 -7.06 21.72 6.65
C LEU A 382 -7.21 22.55 7.92
N PRO A 383 -6.59 23.74 7.99
CA PRO A 383 -6.77 24.64 9.12
C PRO A 383 -8.17 25.26 9.15
N GLU A 384 -8.85 25.29 8.01
CA GLU A 384 -10.17 25.87 7.81
C GLU A 384 -11.15 24.82 7.25
N PRO A 385 -12.47 25.01 7.43
CA PRO A 385 -13.47 24.16 6.82
C PRO A 385 -13.31 24.08 5.29
N LEU A 386 -13.39 22.87 4.76
CA LEU A 386 -13.39 22.60 3.32
C LEU A 386 -14.77 22.86 2.76
N ILE A 387 -14.96 24.00 2.08
CA ILE A 387 -16.20 24.27 1.35
C ILE A 387 -16.17 23.52 0.02
N LEU A 388 -16.82 22.36 -0.02
CA LEU A 388 -16.90 21.48 -1.18
C LEU A 388 -17.96 21.98 -2.17
N GLY A 389 -17.53 22.36 -3.37
CA GLY A 389 -18.44 22.65 -4.49
C GLY A 389 -18.55 24.10 -4.91
N GLN A 390 -18.03 25.05 -4.13
CA GLN A 390 -18.20 26.49 -4.35
C GLN A 390 -17.75 26.96 -5.74
N ARG A 391 -16.77 26.29 -6.34
CA ARG A 391 -16.21 26.60 -7.66
C ARG A 391 -16.31 25.43 -8.64
N TRP A 392 -17.07 24.40 -8.28
CA TRP A 392 -17.21 23.24 -9.12
C TRP A 392 -18.10 23.58 -10.32
N VAL A 393 -17.73 23.01 -11.46
CA VAL A 393 -18.51 23.10 -12.70
C VAL A 393 -19.26 21.78 -12.88
N ASP A 394 -20.13 21.70 -13.88
CA ASP A 394 -20.81 20.46 -14.22
C ASP A 394 -19.80 19.33 -14.47
N LEU A 395 -19.99 18.25 -13.73
CA LEU A 395 -19.21 17.02 -13.76
C LEU A 395 -20.09 15.87 -14.26
N PRO A 396 -20.49 15.89 -15.55
CA PRO A 396 -21.44 14.92 -16.09
C PRO A 396 -20.88 13.50 -16.10
N ALA A 397 -19.57 13.31 -16.02
CA ALA A 397 -18.95 11.99 -15.99
C ALA A 397 -18.78 11.43 -14.57
N LEU A 398 -18.93 12.24 -13.51
CA LEU A 398 -18.57 11.83 -12.16
C LEU A 398 -19.61 10.87 -11.59
N THR A 399 -19.15 9.67 -11.23
CA THR A 399 -20.00 8.61 -10.63
C THR A 399 -19.62 8.32 -9.19
N ASN A 400 -18.39 8.61 -8.77
CA ASN A 400 -17.91 8.33 -7.41
C ASN A 400 -17.24 9.56 -6.80
N LEU A 401 -17.70 9.96 -5.62
CA LEU A 401 -17.11 11.02 -4.83
C LEU A 401 -16.82 10.49 -3.43
N LYS A 402 -15.54 10.43 -3.07
CA LYS A 402 -15.07 10.08 -1.74
C LYS A 402 -14.19 11.19 -1.19
N LEU A 403 -14.55 11.74 -0.04
CA LEU A 403 -13.81 12.79 0.65
C LEU A 403 -13.78 12.49 2.14
N ILE A 404 -12.58 12.27 2.67
CA ILE A 404 -12.33 12.01 4.08
C ILE A 404 -11.31 13.03 4.58
N VAL A 405 -11.73 13.95 5.45
CA VAL A 405 -10.91 15.03 6.01
C VAL A 405 -10.58 14.73 7.48
N CYS A 406 -9.30 14.76 7.86
CA CYS A 406 -8.85 14.40 9.21
C CYS A 406 -7.49 15.03 9.59
N PRO A 407 -7.43 15.99 10.54
CA PRO A 407 -8.57 16.71 11.15
C PRO A 407 -9.12 17.78 10.20
N GLY A 408 -10.40 18.11 10.37
CA GLY A 408 -11.07 19.21 9.67
C GLY A 408 -12.58 19.02 9.60
N ARG A 409 -13.26 19.95 8.92
CA ARG A 409 -14.70 19.96 8.66
C ARG A 409 -14.97 20.06 7.17
N ILE A 410 -15.93 19.31 6.65
CA ILE A 410 -16.42 19.46 5.27
C ILE A 410 -17.73 20.25 5.31
N GLU A 411 -17.77 21.40 4.62
CA GLU A 411 -19.00 22.14 4.36
C GLU A 411 -19.44 21.90 2.92
N LEU A 412 -20.73 21.65 2.69
CA LEU A 412 -21.26 21.43 1.35
C LEU A 412 -21.77 22.74 0.77
N ASP A 413 -21.30 23.08 -0.43
CA ASP A 413 -21.90 24.17 -1.19
C ASP A 413 -23.35 23.79 -1.56
N PRO A 414 -24.32 24.72 -1.42
CA PRO A 414 -25.72 24.46 -1.72
C PRO A 414 -26.01 23.91 -3.13
N GLN A 415 -25.10 24.10 -4.09
CA GLN A 415 -25.28 23.68 -5.47
C GLN A 415 -24.47 22.44 -5.83
N ILE A 416 -23.72 21.84 -4.89
CA ILE A 416 -22.78 20.75 -5.21
C ILE A 416 -23.45 19.59 -5.94
N PHE A 417 -24.63 19.16 -5.50
CA PHE A 417 -25.33 18.02 -6.11
C PHE A 417 -25.98 18.35 -7.46
N VAL A 418 -26.20 19.64 -7.77
CA VAL A 418 -26.64 20.08 -9.11
C VAL A 418 -25.53 19.81 -10.13
N CYS A 419 -24.28 20.02 -9.74
CA CYS A 419 -23.12 19.78 -10.61
C CYS A 419 -22.79 18.29 -10.82
N LEU A 420 -23.41 17.38 -10.06
CA LEU A 420 -23.08 15.94 -10.03
C LEU A 420 -24.26 15.03 -10.48
N PRO A 421 -24.82 15.20 -11.69
CA PRO A 421 -26.08 14.55 -12.07
C PRO A 421 -26.00 13.02 -12.20
N ASN A 422 -24.80 12.44 -12.34
CA ASN A 422 -24.59 11.02 -12.59
C ASN A 422 -23.95 10.26 -11.41
N LEU A 423 -24.00 10.84 -10.22
CA LEU A 423 -23.38 10.28 -9.02
C LEU A 423 -24.06 8.96 -8.63
N VAL A 424 -23.24 7.95 -8.36
CA VAL A 424 -23.63 6.59 -7.96
C VAL A 424 -23.22 6.31 -6.52
N SER A 425 -22.07 6.82 -6.10
CA SER A 425 -21.57 6.67 -4.73
C SER A 425 -21.04 7.98 -4.17
N ILE A 426 -21.49 8.30 -2.96
CA ILE A 426 -21.03 9.42 -2.15
C ILE A 426 -20.48 8.86 -0.84
N GLN A 427 -19.27 9.26 -0.49
CA GLN A 427 -18.69 9.07 0.84
C GLN A 427 -18.09 10.39 1.31
N LEU A 428 -18.69 11.01 2.31
CA LEU A 428 -18.23 12.25 2.93
C LEU A 428 -18.02 11.98 4.41
N ALA A 429 -16.79 12.16 4.89
CA ALA A 429 -16.45 11.94 6.30
C ALA A 429 -15.48 13.01 6.78
N ASP A 430 -15.72 13.51 8.00
CA ASP A 430 -14.78 14.39 8.68
C ASP A 430 -14.72 14.11 10.19
N ASP A 431 -13.79 14.75 10.88
CA ASP A 431 -13.56 14.56 12.32
C ASP A 431 -14.42 15.51 13.18
N THR A 432 -15.54 16.04 12.66
CA THR A 432 -16.39 16.97 13.42
C THR A 432 -17.21 16.20 14.46
N MET A 433 -16.71 16.17 15.69
CA MET A 433 -17.38 15.56 16.85
C MET A 433 -18.27 16.54 17.62
N GLU A 434 -17.95 17.84 17.55
CA GLU A 434 -18.65 18.90 18.28
C GLU A 434 -19.29 19.88 17.32
N TYR A 435 -20.56 20.20 17.56
CA TYR A 435 -21.25 21.26 16.85
C TYR A 435 -22.30 21.95 17.71
N ARG A 436 -22.65 23.17 17.29
CA ARG A 436 -23.79 23.91 17.82
C ARG A 436 -24.93 23.79 16.83
N CYS A 437 -26.14 23.49 17.29
CA CYS A 437 -27.30 23.33 16.41
C CYS A 437 -27.54 24.56 15.52
N GLN A 438 -27.25 25.77 16.02
CA GLN A 438 -27.39 27.02 15.25
C GLN A 438 -26.38 27.16 14.10
N ALA A 439 -25.32 26.36 14.09
CA ALA A 439 -24.33 26.34 13.01
C ALA A 439 -24.69 25.35 11.90
N ILE A 440 -25.67 24.47 12.12
CA ILE A 440 -26.14 23.53 11.10
C ILE A 440 -26.89 24.32 10.04
N VAL A 441 -26.28 24.46 8.87
CA VAL A 441 -26.90 25.01 7.68
C VAL A 441 -27.20 23.87 6.72
N PRO A 442 -28.47 23.56 6.49
CA PRO A 442 -28.90 22.53 5.55
C PRO A 442 -28.40 22.80 4.14
N CYS A 443 -27.89 21.77 3.46
CA CYS A 443 -27.69 21.82 2.03
C CYS A 443 -29.07 21.66 1.35
N PRO A 444 -29.59 22.68 0.63
CA PRO A 444 -30.91 22.57 0.02
C PRO A 444 -30.98 21.37 -0.92
N PRO A 445 -32.16 20.73 -1.03
CA PRO A 445 -32.30 19.56 -1.86
C PRO A 445 -32.04 19.94 -3.32
N PRO A 446 -31.30 19.12 -4.07
CA PRO A 446 -31.14 19.38 -5.49
C PRO A 446 -32.49 19.19 -6.19
N PRO A 447 -32.70 19.77 -7.39
CA PRO A 447 -33.92 19.53 -8.15
C PRO A 447 -34.13 18.01 -8.32
N ALA A 448 -35.37 17.53 -8.16
CA ALA A 448 -35.72 16.09 -8.09
C ALA A 448 -35.18 15.20 -9.24
N THR A 449 -34.70 15.80 -10.32
CA THR A 449 -34.03 15.13 -11.44
C THR A 449 -32.57 14.76 -11.18
N HIS A 450 -31.95 15.27 -10.12
CA HIS A 450 -30.54 15.06 -9.79
C HIS A 450 -30.39 13.89 -8.81
N LEU A 451 -29.23 13.24 -8.82
CA LEU A 451 -28.91 12.07 -7.99
C LEU A 451 -29.77 10.81 -8.20
N THR A 452 -30.60 10.75 -9.24
CA THR A 452 -31.46 9.57 -9.55
C THR A 452 -30.71 8.24 -9.67
N LYS A 453 -29.38 8.25 -9.81
CA LYS A 453 -28.50 7.08 -9.91
C LYS A 453 -27.76 6.72 -8.61
N LEU A 454 -28.00 7.45 -7.52
CA LEU A 454 -27.27 7.27 -6.28
C LEU A 454 -27.65 5.93 -5.64
N GLU A 455 -26.68 5.02 -5.54
CA GLU A 455 -26.86 3.69 -4.95
C GLU A 455 -26.25 3.58 -3.55
N CYS A 456 -25.22 4.39 -3.25
CA CYS A 456 -24.49 4.34 -1.98
C CYS A 456 -24.29 5.75 -1.41
N LEU A 457 -24.78 5.97 -0.20
CA LEU A 457 -24.64 7.21 0.55
C LEU A 457 -23.97 6.92 1.90
N TRP A 458 -22.77 7.43 2.11
CA TRP A 458 -22.07 7.40 3.40
C TRP A 458 -21.78 8.83 3.83
N LEU A 459 -22.38 9.25 4.93
CA LEU A 459 -22.18 10.56 5.54
C LEU A 459 -21.69 10.39 6.98
N GLU A 460 -20.59 11.06 7.31
CA GLU A 460 -19.97 11.00 8.62
C GLU A 460 -19.50 12.38 9.07
N GLY A 461 -19.65 12.68 10.36
CA GLY A 461 -19.30 13.99 10.92
C GLY A 461 -20.24 15.09 10.43
N TRP A 462 -19.72 16.24 9.99
CA TRP A 462 -20.56 17.40 9.63
C TRP A 462 -21.48 17.16 8.43
N ALA A 463 -21.04 16.35 7.46
CA ALA A 463 -21.86 15.99 6.31
C ALA A 463 -23.13 15.20 6.70
N SER A 464 -23.09 14.48 7.83
CA SER A 464 -24.24 13.73 8.33
C SER A 464 -25.38 14.61 8.86
N VAL A 465 -25.05 15.79 9.39
CA VAL A 465 -26.02 16.72 10.01
C VAL A 465 -26.49 17.84 9.08
N THR A 466 -25.74 18.14 8.03
CA THR A 466 -26.09 19.20 7.05
C THR A 466 -26.75 18.66 5.79
N PHE A 467 -26.76 17.35 5.58
CA PHE A 467 -27.46 16.73 4.45
C PHE A 467 -28.98 16.80 4.66
N ASP A 468 -29.70 17.46 3.75
CA ASP A 468 -31.15 17.58 3.82
C ASP A 468 -31.83 16.23 3.49
N PRO A 469 -32.61 15.65 4.44
CA PRO A 469 -33.29 14.38 4.25
C PRO A 469 -34.26 14.36 3.06
N SER A 470 -34.82 15.50 2.66
CA SER A 470 -35.74 15.57 1.51
C SER A 470 -35.07 15.15 0.20
N THR A 471 -33.73 15.23 0.12
CA THR A 471 -32.94 14.69 -0.99
C THR A 471 -33.18 13.19 -1.20
N LEU A 472 -33.50 12.45 -0.14
CA LEU A 472 -33.74 11.01 -0.18
C LEU A 472 -34.97 10.63 -1.01
N SER A 473 -35.96 11.52 -1.11
CA SER A 473 -37.15 11.29 -1.95
C SER A 473 -36.79 11.05 -3.42
N SER A 474 -35.78 11.77 -3.93
CA SER A 474 -35.30 11.69 -5.31
C SER A 474 -34.50 10.40 -5.62
N VAL A 475 -33.96 9.74 -4.58
CA VAL A 475 -33.11 8.54 -4.71
C VAL A 475 -33.75 7.28 -4.15
N SER A 476 -35.01 7.38 -3.70
CA SER A 476 -35.79 6.29 -3.07
C SER A 476 -35.79 4.97 -3.85
N SER A 477 -35.80 5.06 -5.18
CA SER A 477 -35.83 3.89 -6.08
C SER A 477 -34.46 3.29 -6.42
N THR A 478 -33.35 3.93 -6.05
CA THR A 478 -32.01 3.50 -6.45
C THR A 478 -31.04 3.33 -5.28
N LEU A 479 -31.28 3.99 -4.14
CA LEU A 479 -30.44 3.90 -2.97
C LEU A 479 -30.49 2.50 -2.35
N LYS A 480 -29.35 1.80 -2.35
CA LYS A 480 -29.20 0.42 -1.83
C LYS A 480 -28.49 0.37 -0.48
N ARG A 481 -27.55 1.28 -0.25
CA ARG A 481 -26.75 1.35 0.97
C ARG A 481 -26.73 2.78 1.52
N MET A 482 -27.02 2.90 2.80
CA MET A 482 -26.99 4.17 3.53
C MET A 482 -26.25 3.99 4.84
N ILE A 483 -25.25 4.83 5.08
CA ILE A 483 -24.50 4.91 6.33
C ILE A 483 -24.55 6.36 6.79
N ILE A 484 -25.08 6.60 7.98
CA ILE A 484 -25.02 7.90 8.64
C ILE A 484 -24.31 7.69 9.98
N SER A 485 -23.23 8.44 10.20
CA SER A 485 -22.48 8.37 11.45
C SER A 485 -22.16 9.76 11.99
N ALA A 486 -22.47 10.00 13.27
CA ALA A 486 -21.94 11.18 13.98
C ALA A 486 -20.55 10.91 14.58
N HIS A 487 -20.13 9.63 14.63
CA HIS A 487 -18.85 9.19 15.16
C HIS A 487 -17.90 8.74 14.05
N ARG A 488 -16.59 8.82 14.27
CA ARG A 488 -15.65 8.24 13.32
C ARG A 488 -15.44 6.75 13.51
N ILE A 489 -15.80 5.97 12.51
CA ILE A 489 -15.58 4.52 12.56
C ILE A 489 -14.12 4.23 12.19
N GLY A 490 -13.28 4.04 13.22
CA GLY A 490 -12.10 3.18 13.15
C GLY A 490 -10.79 3.76 12.63
N ILE A 491 -10.08 4.58 13.43
CA ILE A 491 -8.62 4.72 13.27
C ILE A 491 -7.84 4.53 14.58
N ASP A 492 -8.43 4.75 15.76
CA ASP A 492 -7.80 4.40 17.03
C ASP A 492 -8.73 3.52 17.87
N GLU A 493 -8.43 2.21 17.93
CA GLU A 493 -9.03 1.23 18.87
C GLU A 493 -8.76 1.57 20.36
N HIS A 494 -8.17 2.72 20.65
CA HIS A 494 -7.80 3.16 21.99
C HIS A 494 -8.48 4.47 22.41
N ALA A 495 -9.34 5.05 21.57
CA ALA A 495 -10.10 6.28 21.89
C ALA A 495 -11.54 5.99 22.36
N TYR A 496 -11.79 4.85 23.02
CA TYR A 496 -13.12 4.37 23.43
C TYR A 496 -13.79 5.11 24.60
N ASP A 497 -13.42 6.35 24.91
CA ASP A 497 -13.98 7.11 26.04
C ASP A 497 -14.60 8.45 25.61
N SER A 498 -15.02 8.56 24.34
CA SER A 498 -15.74 9.75 23.87
C SER A 498 -17.25 9.56 23.97
N ASP A 499 -17.82 9.83 25.14
CA ASP A 499 -19.26 10.01 25.41
C ASP A 499 -19.91 11.19 24.62
N TYR A 500 -19.23 11.74 23.62
CA TYR A 500 -19.53 13.07 23.05
C TYR A 500 -19.97 13.05 21.59
N THR A 501 -20.78 12.08 21.16
CA THR A 501 -21.44 12.16 19.85
C THR A 501 -22.90 12.55 19.99
N PHE A 502 -23.14 13.85 20.13
CA PHE A 502 -24.46 14.41 20.35
C PHE A 502 -25.19 14.63 19.02
N ILE A 503 -26.14 13.77 18.64
CA ILE A 503 -27.11 14.08 17.58
C ILE A 503 -28.12 15.11 18.15
N PRO A 504 -28.39 16.26 17.49
CA PRO A 504 -29.34 17.24 18.01
C PRO A 504 -30.73 16.62 18.23
N PRO A 505 -31.45 17.01 19.28
CA PRO A 505 -32.86 16.74 19.40
C PRO A 505 -33.60 17.18 18.12
N VAL A 506 -34.59 16.38 17.69
CA VAL A 506 -35.40 16.62 16.48
C VAL A 506 -35.87 18.08 16.39
N ASN A 507 -36.34 18.62 17.50
CA ASN A 507 -36.89 19.97 17.59
C ASN A 507 -35.85 21.06 17.33
N GLU A 508 -34.59 20.84 17.76
CA GLU A 508 -33.50 21.77 17.49
C GLU A 508 -33.07 21.68 16.03
N LEU A 509 -33.04 20.46 15.48
CA LEU A 509 -32.73 20.24 14.07
C LEU A 509 -33.79 20.90 13.16
N TYR A 510 -35.09 20.70 13.44
CA TYR A 510 -36.20 21.36 12.76
C TYR A 510 -36.13 22.88 12.87
N ARG A 511 -35.80 23.42 14.06
CA ARG A 511 -35.58 24.86 14.23
C ARG A 511 -34.42 25.35 13.34
N SER A 512 -33.33 24.58 13.23
CA SER A 512 -32.21 24.91 12.33
C SER A 512 -32.59 24.80 10.85
N TYR A 513 -33.53 23.91 10.48
CA TYR A 513 -34.13 23.85 9.15
C TYR A 513 -35.17 24.97 8.90
N GLY A 514 -35.49 25.81 9.89
CA GLY A 514 -36.53 26.83 9.78
C GLY A 514 -37.96 26.25 9.75
N ILE A 515 -38.14 25.02 10.20
CA ILE A 515 -39.43 24.34 10.31
C ILE A 515 -40.07 24.76 11.64
N GLU A 516 -41.14 25.57 11.57
CA GLU A 516 -41.92 25.93 12.76
C GLU A 516 -42.72 24.71 13.24
N MET A 517 -42.35 24.18 14.41
CA MET A 517 -43.13 23.15 15.10
C MET A 517 -44.42 23.77 15.61
N GLY A 518 -45.55 23.39 15.01
CA GLY A 518 -46.86 23.76 15.50
C GLY A 518 -47.09 23.24 16.93
N PRO A 519 -47.88 23.94 17.76
CA PRO A 519 -48.29 23.42 19.05
C PRO A 519 -49.23 22.23 18.83
N GLU A 520 -48.76 21.02 19.10
CA GLU A 520 -49.55 19.78 19.23
C GLU A 520 -50.15 19.15 17.96
N GLU A 521 -49.91 19.67 16.75
CA GLU A 521 -50.13 18.86 15.56
C GLU A 521 -49.01 17.82 15.48
N GLU A 522 -49.37 16.55 15.68
CA GLU A 522 -48.62 15.38 15.23
C GLU A 522 -48.14 15.71 13.81
N VAL A 523 -46.87 16.11 13.68
CA VAL A 523 -46.27 16.33 12.39
C VAL A 523 -46.27 14.95 11.76
N GLU A 524 -47.22 14.68 10.87
CA GLU A 524 -47.13 13.60 9.89
C GLU A 524 -45.91 13.94 9.03
N ALA A 525 -44.73 13.72 9.60
CA ALA A 525 -43.47 13.86 8.91
C ALA A 525 -43.61 13.00 7.66
N GLU A 526 -43.46 13.63 6.50
CA GLU A 526 -43.62 12.98 5.21
C GLU A 526 -42.68 11.77 5.19
N ARG A 527 -43.26 10.58 5.40
CA ARG A 527 -42.47 9.36 5.61
C ARG A 527 -41.71 9.06 4.33
N ILE A 528 -40.39 9.09 4.41
CA ILE A 528 -39.55 8.81 3.25
C ILE A 528 -39.49 7.28 3.09
N CYS A 529 -40.13 6.79 2.03
CA CYS A 529 -40.08 5.38 1.66
C CYS A 529 -38.83 5.10 0.82
N LEU A 530 -37.96 4.20 1.29
CA LEU A 530 -36.74 3.78 0.59
C LEU A 530 -36.83 2.29 0.21
N PRO A 531 -37.68 1.91 -0.76
CA PRO A 531 -37.98 0.50 -1.06
C PRO A 531 -36.78 -0.29 -1.60
N SER A 532 -35.74 0.38 -2.09
CA SER A 532 -34.52 -0.27 -2.62
C SER A 532 -33.40 -0.42 -1.59
N LEU A 533 -33.58 0.11 -0.38
CA LEU A 533 -32.56 0.10 0.65
C LEU A 533 -32.38 -1.32 1.19
N THR A 534 -31.20 -1.88 0.98
CA THR A 534 -30.83 -3.23 1.44
C THR A 534 -29.96 -3.21 2.68
N HIS A 535 -29.32 -2.07 2.97
CA HIS A 535 -28.35 -1.93 4.05
C HIS A 535 -28.41 -0.53 4.65
N LEU A 536 -28.70 -0.46 5.95
CA LEU A 536 -28.77 0.78 6.73
C LEU A 536 -27.87 0.65 7.95
N GLU A 537 -26.90 1.53 8.09
CA GLU A 537 -26.07 1.66 9.28
C GLU A 537 -26.22 3.05 9.87
N LEU A 538 -26.44 3.11 11.18
CA LEU A 538 -26.62 4.35 11.94
C LEU A 538 -25.74 4.28 13.17
N HIS A 539 -24.79 5.19 13.25
CA HIS A 539 -23.76 5.19 14.28
C HIS A 539 -23.79 6.52 15.04
N GLY A 540 -23.98 6.46 16.36
CA GLY A 540 -24.03 7.63 17.24
C GLY A 540 -24.36 7.21 18.67
N GLY A 541 -23.72 7.83 19.66
CA GLY A 541 -24.05 7.66 21.06
C GLY A 541 -25.34 8.43 21.37
N TRP A 542 -26.40 7.72 21.75
CA TRP A 542 -27.67 8.34 22.14
C TRP A 542 -27.69 8.51 23.66
N THR A 543 -26.90 9.44 24.20
CA THR A 543 -26.93 9.72 25.64
C THR A 543 -28.08 10.68 25.96
N MET A 544 -29.22 10.11 26.37
CA MET A 544 -30.31 10.84 27.00
C MET A 544 -30.00 11.04 28.49
N ASP A 545 -29.07 11.92 28.82
CA ASP A 545 -28.66 12.07 30.23
C ASP A 545 -29.48 13.06 31.05
N ASP A 546 -30.57 13.67 30.55
CA ASP A 546 -31.33 14.66 31.35
C ASP A 546 -32.86 14.71 31.12
N VAL A 547 -33.51 13.61 30.71
CA VAL A 547 -34.98 13.54 30.72
C VAL A 547 -35.47 12.36 31.56
N ASP A 548 -35.89 12.69 32.78
CA ASP A 548 -36.62 11.79 33.69
C ASP A 548 -37.76 11.06 32.95
N ASN A 549 -37.66 9.73 32.87
CA ASN A 549 -38.74 8.73 32.71
C ASN A 549 -39.93 9.06 31.78
N ASN A 550 -39.94 8.53 30.55
CA ASN A 550 -40.92 7.52 30.04
C ASN A 550 -41.12 7.45 28.50
N ASP A 551 -40.58 8.36 27.69
CA ASP A 551 -40.98 8.40 26.27
C ASP A 551 -39.88 7.87 25.31
N GLY A 552 -39.90 6.56 25.09
CA GLY A 552 -39.05 5.85 24.12
C GLY A 552 -39.36 6.10 22.63
N GLU A 553 -40.10 7.17 22.30
CA GLU A 553 -40.61 7.48 20.95
C GLU A 553 -39.84 8.58 20.20
N ASN A 554 -38.85 9.22 20.82
CA ASN A 554 -38.16 10.40 20.26
C ASN A 554 -36.87 10.08 19.47
N CYS A 555 -36.84 8.96 18.74
CA CYS A 555 -35.73 8.70 17.81
C CYS A 555 -36.10 9.20 16.41
N LEU A 556 -35.39 10.23 15.93
CA LEU A 556 -35.54 10.89 14.61
C LEU A 556 -35.54 9.88 13.45
N VAL A 557 -34.76 8.80 13.58
CA VAL A 557 -34.67 7.71 12.60
C VAL A 557 -35.98 6.93 12.51
N ARG A 558 -36.61 6.61 13.65
CA ARG A 558 -37.92 5.91 13.67
C ARG A 558 -39.03 6.78 13.09
N GLN A 559 -38.91 8.10 13.23
CA GLN A 559 -39.90 9.04 12.70
C GLN A 559 -39.73 9.28 11.18
N LEU A 560 -38.49 9.25 10.65
CA LEU A 560 -38.21 9.50 9.23
C LEU A 560 -38.34 8.28 8.31
N PHE A 561 -38.04 7.07 8.80
CA PHE A 561 -37.95 5.86 7.96
C PHE A 561 -39.00 4.83 8.35
N SER A 562 -39.94 4.56 7.43
CA SER A 562 -40.87 3.43 7.53
C SER A 562 -40.46 2.38 6.49
N ALA A 563 -39.81 1.30 6.92
CA ALA A 563 -39.63 0.13 6.08
C ALA A 563 -40.84 -0.82 6.23
N GLU A 564 -41.39 -1.31 5.12
CA GLU A 564 -42.41 -2.36 5.18
C GLU A 564 -41.80 -3.63 5.81
N ALA A 565 -42.43 -4.12 6.87
CA ALA A 565 -42.03 -5.34 7.57
C ALA A 565 -42.08 -6.54 6.59
N GLY A 566 -40.91 -6.98 6.11
CA GLY A 566 -40.78 -8.19 5.27
C GLY A 566 -39.68 -8.21 4.20
N ALA A 567 -38.90 -7.13 4.03
CA ALA A 567 -38.02 -6.99 2.85
C ALA A 567 -36.52 -7.32 3.02
N PHE A 568 -36.03 -7.73 4.21
CA PHE A 568 -34.58 -7.95 4.42
C PHE A 568 -34.21 -9.44 4.57
N PRO A 569 -33.52 -10.07 3.61
CA PRO A 569 -32.99 -11.42 3.77
C PRO A 569 -31.50 -11.41 4.14
N ASN A 570 -31.17 -12.04 5.28
CA ASN A 570 -29.85 -12.54 5.71
C ASN A 570 -28.69 -11.54 5.89
N ILE A 571 -28.25 -11.40 7.14
CA ILE A 571 -26.90 -10.95 7.52
C ILE A 571 -26.22 -12.12 8.27
N LYS A 572 -24.99 -12.46 7.87
CA LYS A 572 -24.13 -13.43 8.58
C LYS A 572 -23.44 -12.73 9.73
N ASN A 573 -23.52 -13.30 10.93
CA ASN A 573 -22.63 -13.02 12.04
C ASN A 573 -21.36 -13.86 11.84
N ASP A 574 -20.25 -13.21 11.54
CA ASP A 574 -18.93 -13.74 11.86
C ASP A 574 -18.36 -12.78 12.93
N ASP A 575 -17.89 -13.35 14.04
CA ASP A 575 -17.20 -12.75 15.19
C ASP A 575 -18.10 -12.15 16.31
N GLU A 576 -18.49 -13.00 17.27
CA GLU A 576 -18.94 -12.62 18.61
C GLU A 576 -17.70 -12.35 19.48
N ASP A 577 -17.36 -11.08 19.68
CA ASP A 577 -16.77 -10.50 20.91
C ASP A 577 -16.45 -9.02 20.65
N ASP A 578 -17.47 -8.18 20.44
CA ASP A 578 -17.42 -6.73 20.71
C ASP A 578 -18.84 -6.13 20.60
N MET A 579 -19.29 -5.46 21.66
CA MET A 579 -20.61 -4.81 21.71
C MET A 579 -20.61 -3.49 20.92
N LEU A 580 -20.71 -3.59 19.60
CA LEU A 580 -21.25 -2.53 18.74
C LEU A 580 -22.73 -2.83 18.50
N ALA A 581 -23.61 -1.88 18.82
CA ALA A 581 -25.03 -1.99 18.51
C ALA A 581 -25.25 -1.86 17.00
N VAL A 582 -25.03 -2.93 16.25
CA VAL A 582 -25.53 -3.08 14.88
C VAL A 582 -27.03 -3.35 14.99
N TRP A 583 -27.84 -2.32 14.70
CA TRP A 583 -29.29 -2.48 14.65
C TRP A 583 -29.69 -3.28 13.41
N ASN A 584 -29.74 -4.60 13.57
CA ASN A 584 -30.37 -5.49 12.60
C ASN A 584 -31.88 -5.35 12.72
N TRP A 585 -32.53 -4.95 11.62
CA TRP A 585 -33.99 -4.91 11.53
C TRP A 585 -34.54 -6.34 11.54
N GLY A 586 -34.88 -6.82 12.73
CA GLY A 586 -35.66 -8.03 12.97
C GLY A 586 -36.81 -7.72 13.93
N GLU A 587 -38.04 -7.84 13.41
CA GLU A 587 -39.36 -7.79 14.06
C GLU A 587 -39.67 -6.58 14.97
N GLY A 588 -40.53 -5.69 14.48
CA GLY A 588 -41.17 -4.60 15.23
C GLY A 588 -41.81 -3.58 14.31
#